data_AF-A0A4U1FS41-F1
#
_entry.id   AF-A0A4U1FS41-F1
#
_cell.length_a   1.000
_cell.length_b   1.000
_cell.length_c   1.000
_cell.angle_alpha   90.00
_cell.angle_beta   90.00
_cell.angle_gamma   90.00
#
_symmetry.space_group_name_H-M   'P 1'
#
loop_
_entity.id
_entity.type
_entity.pdbx_description
1 polymer ?
#
loop_
_entity_poly.entity_id
_entity_poly.type
_entity_poly.pdbx_seq_one_letter_code
_entity_poly.pdbx_strand_id
1 'polypeptide(L)'
;AENPTKSCKSRGSNLRVHFKNTHEPSQPIKCMHIQKATKLSEGCHFTEQCMPFRRYSGGVGRWAQAKEWGWMQGWWPKMSAEFLLHMLRNADSSVDLKGLDVDSLVIEHIQINPYMSSPCHNEMIPTEKAQIVSKPEEEVSQKKNISQKKLKKQKLTAWE
;
A
#
# COMPACT_ATOMS: atom_id res chain seq x y z
N ALA A 1 3.96 -7.99 7.86
CA ALA A 1 5.03 -8.76 7.19
C ALA A 1 4.90 -10.22 7.60
N GLU A 2 4.13 -10.96 6.81
CA GLU A 2 3.88 -12.38 7.03
C GLU A 2 5.15 -13.23 6.98
N ASN A 3 6.20 -12.76 6.28
CA ASN A 3 7.50 -13.44 6.19
C ASN A 3 8.67 -12.45 6.34
N PRO A 4 9.52 -12.57 7.39
CA PRO A 4 10.63 -11.63 7.61
C PRO A 4 11.75 -11.75 6.57
N THR A 5 11.90 -12.93 5.95
CA THR A 5 12.91 -13.22 4.92
C THR A 5 12.66 -12.46 3.62
N LYS A 6 11.40 -12.27 3.24
CA LYS A 6 10.98 -11.55 2.02
C LYS A 6 10.67 -10.07 2.26
N SER A 7 11.19 -9.52 3.35
CA SER A 7 10.87 -8.16 3.77
C SER A 7 12.12 -7.36 4.12
N CYS A 8 12.10 -6.07 3.81
CA CYS A 8 13.08 -5.10 4.27
C CYS A 8 12.45 -4.14 5.26
N LYS A 9 13.27 -3.44 6.06
CA LYS A 9 12.79 -2.45 7.03
C LYS A 9 13.62 -1.19 6.89
N SER A 10 12.95 -0.04 6.87
CA SER A 10 13.56 1.29 6.88
C SER A 10 12.89 2.10 7.97
N ARG A 11 13.68 2.77 8.83
CA ARG A 11 13.17 3.54 9.97
C ARG A 11 13.94 4.83 10.12
N GLY A 12 13.21 5.91 10.40
CA GLY A 12 13.76 7.19 10.82
C GLY A 12 13.15 7.62 12.14
N SER A 13 13.98 8.05 13.09
CA SER A 13 13.53 8.50 14.40
C SER A 13 13.87 9.98 14.61
N ASN A 14 13.00 10.70 15.33
CA ASN A 14 13.18 12.12 15.64
C ASN A 14 13.41 12.97 14.37
N LEU A 15 12.65 12.69 13.32
CA LEU A 15 12.76 13.42 12.06
C LEU A 15 12.15 14.80 12.21
N ARG A 16 12.89 15.85 11.83
CA ARG A 16 12.46 17.25 11.90
C ARG A 16 11.55 17.61 10.72
N VAL A 17 10.44 16.88 10.60
CA VAL A 17 9.36 17.15 9.65
C VAL A 17 8.03 17.13 10.36
N HIS A 18 7.07 17.89 9.85
CA HIS A 18 5.76 17.98 10.46
C HIS A 18 4.99 16.67 10.29
N PHE A 19 4.57 16.07 11.41
CA PHE A 19 3.83 14.80 11.46
C PHE A 19 2.68 14.73 10.43
N LYS A 20 1.77 15.72 10.43
CA LYS A 20 0.58 15.71 9.54
C LYS A 20 0.97 15.74 8.07
N ASN A 21 2.00 16.51 7.72
CA ASN A 21 2.45 16.69 6.34
C ASN A 21 3.23 15.49 5.82
N THR A 22 3.64 14.58 6.71
CA THR A 22 4.32 13.33 6.35
C THR A 22 3.34 12.16 6.36
N HIS A 23 2.38 12.17 7.30
CA HIS A 23 1.29 11.19 7.38
C HIS A 23 0.43 11.19 6.10
N GLU A 24 -0.09 12.34 5.66
CA GLU A 24 -0.94 12.41 4.46
C GLU A 24 -0.28 11.86 3.19
N PRO A 25 0.96 12.25 2.82
CA PRO A 25 1.60 11.69 1.63
C PRO A 25 2.05 10.23 1.80
N SER A 26 2.28 9.75 3.03
CA SER A 26 2.64 8.34 3.25
C SER A 26 1.49 7.37 2.96
N GLN A 27 0.24 7.80 3.18
CA GLN A 27 -0.92 6.92 3.11
C GLN A 27 -1.24 6.43 1.69
N PRO A 28 -1.16 7.26 0.62
CA PRO A 28 -1.29 6.80 -0.76
C PRO A 28 -0.11 5.96 -1.23
N ILE A 29 1.09 6.19 -0.70
CA ILE A 29 2.30 5.43 -1.04
C ILE A 29 2.19 3.97 -0.57
N LYS A 30 1.40 3.72 0.49
CA LYS A 30 1.09 2.37 0.95
C LYS A 30 0.48 1.53 -0.19
N CYS A 31 0.95 0.30 -0.31
CA CYS A 31 0.59 -0.68 -1.35
C CYS A 31 1.06 -0.32 -2.77
N MET A 32 1.93 0.67 -2.96
CA MET A 32 2.59 0.94 -4.25
C MET A 32 3.90 0.17 -4.39
N HIS A 33 4.29 -0.12 -5.64
CA HIS A 33 5.66 -0.53 -5.97
C HIS A 33 6.63 0.61 -5.64
N ILE A 34 7.84 0.27 -5.21
CA ILE A 34 8.82 1.29 -4.80
C ILE A 34 9.12 2.27 -5.93
N GLN A 35 9.33 1.80 -7.16
CA GLN A 35 9.61 2.69 -8.30
C GLN A 35 8.49 3.73 -8.51
N LYS A 36 7.23 3.31 -8.37
CA LYS A 36 6.09 4.22 -8.47
C LYS A 36 6.03 5.20 -7.30
N ALA A 37 6.33 4.74 -6.09
CA ALA A 37 6.39 5.58 -4.89
C ALA A 37 7.50 6.64 -4.98
N THR A 38 8.68 6.27 -5.49
CA THR A 38 9.81 7.17 -5.73
C THR A 38 9.42 8.23 -6.76
N LYS A 39 8.85 7.82 -7.90
CA LYS A 39 8.38 8.75 -8.94
C LYS A 39 7.32 9.72 -8.42
N LEU A 40 6.36 9.24 -7.64
CA LEU A 40 5.33 10.08 -7.03
C LEU A 40 5.94 11.10 -6.05
N SER A 41 6.90 10.67 -5.23
CA SER A 41 7.56 11.53 -4.26
C SER A 41 8.47 12.57 -4.92
N GLU A 42 9.16 12.22 -6.01
CA GLU A 42 9.90 13.16 -6.88
C GLU A 42 8.96 14.16 -7.54
N GLY A 43 7.84 13.70 -8.11
CA GLY A 43 6.80 14.56 -8.68
C GLY A 43 6.21 15.52 -7.64
N CYS A 44 6.08 15.10 -6.38
CA CYS A 44 5.67 15.98 -5.29
C CYS A 44 6.73 17.04 -4.95
N HIS A 45 8.01 16.67 -4.98
CA HIS A 45 9.13 17.59 -4.74
C HIS A 45 9.19 18.70 -5.80
N PHE A 46 9.04 18.32 -7.07
CA PHE A 46 9.00 19.24 -8.22
C PHE A 46 7.63 19.88 -8.47
N THR A 47 6.66 19.69 -7.57
CA THR A 47 5.29 20.24 -7.68
C THR A 47 4.49 19.81 -8.92
N GLU A 48 4.86 18.69 -9.52
CA GLU A 48 4.17 18.09 -10.67
C GLU A 48 2.94 17.28 -10.25
N GLN A 49 3.04 16.57 -9.11
CA GLN A 49 1.98 15.71 -8.59
C GLN A 49 1.64 16.06 -7.15
N CYS A 50 0.38 16.41 -6.88
CA CYS A 50 -0.07 16.73 -5.53
C CYS A 50 -0.38 15.47 -4.73
N MET A 51 -0.15 15.55 -3.42
CA MET A 51 -0.54 14.50 -2.48
C MET A 51 -1.91 14.81 -1.88
N PRO A 52 -2.83 13.83 -1.80
CA PRO A 52 -4.16 14.04 -1.24
C PRO A 52 -4.08 14.20 0.28
N PHE A 53 -4.79 15.19 0.82
CA PHE A 53 -4.93 15.39 2.27
C PHE A 53 -6.34 14.98 2.67
N ARG A 54 -6.46 13.82 3.34
CA ARG A 54 -7.73 13.18 3.70
C ARG A 54 -8.09 13.39 5.16
N ARG A 55 -7.17 13.13 6.11
CA ARG A 55 -7.45 13.23 7.55
C ARG A 55 -7.16 14.63 8.08
N TYR A 56 -5.99 15.18 7.79
CA TYR A 56 -5.54 16.49 8.24
C TYR A 56 -5.79 17.58 7.18
N SER A 57 -7.06 17.77 6.80
CA SER A 57 -7.44 18.63 5.68
C SER A 57 -7.91 20.06 6.06
N GLY A 58 -7.94 20.40 7.35
CA GLY A 58 -8.35 21.73 7.82
C GLY A 58 -7.42 22.83 7.29
N GLY A 59 -7.97 23.77 6.52
CA GLY A 59 -7.21 24.86 5.90
C GLY A 59 -6.44 24.48 4.63
N VAL A 60 -6.54 23.23 4.16
CA VAL A 60 -5.89 22.77 2.92
C VAL A 60 -6.72 23.19 1.71
N GLY A 61 -6.06 23.83 0.74
CA GLY A 61 -6.66 24.28 -0.51
C GLY A 61 -7.15 23.13 -1.41
N ARG A 62 -8.01 23.47 -2.36
CA ARG A 62 -8.49 22.53 -3.40
C ARG A 62 -7.62 22.67 -4.65
N TRP A 63 -7.20 21.55 -5.22
CA TRP A 63 -6.34 21.52 -6.41
C TRP A 63 -6.87 20.52 -7.42
N ALA A 64 -6.77 20.86 -8.71
CA ALA A 64 -7.29 20.01 -9.79
C ALA A 64 -6.63 18.62 -9.83
N GLN A 65 -5.33 18.55 -9.50
CA GLN A 65 -4.57 17.29 -9.46
C GLN A 65 -5.07 16.31 -8.40
N ALA A 66 -5.72 16.79 -7.32
CA ALA A 66 -6.25 15.92 -6.26
C ALA A 66 -7.35 14.99 -6.78
N LYS A 67 -7.97 15.32 -7.93
CA LYS A 67 -8.98 14.50 -8.59
C LYS A 67 -8.46 13.13 -9.01
N GLU A 68 -7.16 13.00 -9.32
CA GLU A 68 -6.54 11.70 -9.62
C GLU A 68 -6.73 10.70 -8.47
N TRP A 69 -6.72 11.20 -7.24
CA TRP A 69 -6.89 10.42 -6.01
C TRP A 69 -8.36 10.25 -5.59
N GLY A 70 -9.32 10.71 -6.41
CA GLY A 70 -10.73 10.78 -6.05
C GLY A 70 -11.03 11.76 -4.92
N TRP A 71 -10.20 12.79 -4.74
CA TRP A 71 -10.33 13.77 -3.66
C TRP A 71 -10.32 15.21 -4.17
N MET A 72 -10.74 16.17 -3.34
CA MET A 72 -10.79 17.59 -3.72
C MET A 72 -9.60 18.41 -3.21
N GLN A 73 -8.99 18.00 -2.10
CA GLN A 73 -7.93 18.74 -1.42
C GLN A 73 -6.58 18.05 -1.59
N GLY A 74 -5.54 18.83 -1.84
CA GLY A 74 -4.19 18.32 -2.01
C GLY A 74 -3.15 19.38 -1.67
N TRP A 75 -1.92 18.95 -1.48
CA TRP A 75 -0.79 19.85 -1.24
C TRP A 75 0.52 19.16 -1.69
N TRP A 76 1.57 19.96 -1.88
CA TRP A 76 2.93 19.48 -2.16
C TRP A 76 3.86 19.68 -0.95
N PRO A 77 3.89 18.75 0.02
CA PRO A 77 4.76 18.86 1.18
C PRO A 77 6.21 18.52 0.82
N LYS A 78 6.94 19.49 0.24
CA LYS A 78 8.29 19.31 -0.34
C LYS A 78 9.28 18.64 0.63
N MET A 79 9.38 19.14 1.87
CA MET A 79 10.28 18.55 2.87
C MET A 79 9.88 17.11 3.20
N SER A 80 8.59 16.84 3.43
CA SER A 80 8.15 15.46 3.73
C SER A 80 8.38 14.51 2.56
N ALA A 81 8.22 14.98 1.31
CA ALA A 81 8.51 14.19 0.11
C ALA A 81 10.00 13.82 0.00
N GLU A 82 10.89 14.77 0.28
CA GLU A 82 12.34 14.53 0.31
C GLU A 82 12.73 13.48 1.37
N PHE A 83 12.16 13.56 2.58
CA PHE A 83 12.40 12.55 3.61
C PHE A 83 11.85 11.17 3.24
N LEU A 84 10.70 11.11 2.55
CA LEU A 84 10.17 9.83 2.04
C LEU A 84 11.09 9.22 0.99
N LEU A 85 11.66 10.04 0.09
CA LEU A 85 12.67 9.58 -0.88
C LEU A 85 13.91 9.01 -0.20
N HIS A 86 14.39 9.65 0.87
CA HIS A 86 15.51 9.11 1.65
C HIS A 86 15.19 7.75 2.28
N MET A 87 13.97 7.57 2.79
CA MET A 87 13.53 6.29 3.36
C MET A 87 13.35 5.18 2.32
N LEU A 88 12.88 5.52 1.11
CA LEU A 88 12.76 4.62 -0.04
C LEU A 88 14.14 4.16 -0.54
N ARG A 89 15.06 5.09 -0.76
CA ARG A 89 16.44 4.77 -1.17
C ARG A 89 17.15 3.89 -0.14
N ASN A 90 16.96 4.17 1.15
CA ASN A 90 17.51 3.31 2.22
C ASN A 90 16.90 1.90 2.21
N ALA A 91 15.62 1.78 1.84
CA ALA A 91 14.99 0.48 1.70
C ALA A 91 15.56 -0.28 0.50
N ASP A 92 15.79 0.38 -0.63
CA ASP A 92 16.44 -0.22 -1.82
C ASP A 92 17.84 -0.73 -1.50
N SER A 93 18.67 0.08 -0.82
CA SER A 93 20.00 -0.38 -0.40
C SER A 93 19.94 -1.57 0.56
N SER A 94 18.88 -1.68 1.38
CA SER A 94 18.70 -2.83 2.28
C SER A 94 18.23 -4.10 1.54
N VAL A 95 17.57 -3.94 0.39
CA VAL A 95 17.09 -5.03 -0.47
C VAL A 95 18.24 -5.69 -1.20
N ASP A 96 19.15 -4.90 -1.76
CA ASP A 96 20.37 -5.38 -2.40
C ASP A 96 21.19 -6.24 -1.44
N LEU A 97 21.29 -5.82 -0.18
CA LEU A 97 21.99 -6.57 0.86
C LEU A 97 21.32 -7.91 1.22
N LYS A 98 20.01 -8.03 1.03
CA LYS A 98 19.26 -9.28 1.28
C LYS A 98 19.11 -10.16 0.04
N GLY A 99 19.50 -9.67 -1.13
CA GLY A 99 19.33 -10.38 -2.41
C GLY A 99 17.86 -10.57 -2.79
N LEU A 100 16.99 -9.65 -2.39
CA LEU A 100 15.59 -9.62 -2.84
C LEU A 100 15.51 -8.86 -4.18
N ASP A 101 14.51 -9.16 -4.99
CA ASP A 101 14.29 -8.44 -6.24
C ASP A 101 13.69 -7.05 -5.98
N VAL A 102 14.30 -6.02 -6.59
CA VAL A 102 13.93 -4.62 -6.41
C VAL A 102 12.63 -4.29 -7.16
N ASP A 103 12.40 -4.91 -8.32
CA ASP A 103 11.27 -4.58 -9.20
C ASP A 103 9.93 -5.09 -8.66
N SER A 104 9.94 -6.27 -8.02
CA SER A 104 8.76 -6.88 -7.41
C SER A 104 8.42 -6.34 -6.01
N LEU A 105 9.19 -5.37 -5.50
CA LEU A 105 9.02 -4.87 -4.14
C LEU A 105 7.85 -3.89 -3.99
N VAL A 106 7.01 -4.15 -2.99
CA VAL A 106 5.83 -3.35 -2.68
C VAL A 106 5.85 -2.91 -1.23
N ILE A 107 5.41 -1.67 -0.99
CA ILE A 107 5.32 -1.11 0.36
C ILE A 107 4.07 -1.67 1.05
N GLU A 108 4.22 -2.73 1.85
CA GLU A 108 3.11 -3.33 2.60
C GLU A 108 2.70 -2.46 3.80
N HIS A 109 3.71 -1.98 4.52
CA HIS A 109 3.51 -1.20 5.73
C HIS A 109 4.26 0.12 5.68
N ILE A 110 3.55 1.18 6.01
CA ILE A 110 4.12 2.48 6.33
C ILE A 110 3.35 3.03 7.52
N GLN A 111 4.09 3.48 8.53
CA GLN A 111 3.53 4.05 9.74
C GLN A 111 4.35 5.26 10.14
N ILE A 112 3.62 6.29 10.53
CA ILE A 112 4.17 7.56 10.98
C ILE A 112 3.56 7.82 12.34
N ASN A 113 4.43 8.02 13.32
CA ASN A 113 4.06 8.27 14.70
C ASN A 113 4.49 9.69 15.09
N PRO A 114 3.63 10.48 15.74
CA PRO A 114 4.01 11.79 16.24
C PRO A 114 5.05 11.63 17.36
N TYR A 115 5.99 12.57 17.43
CA TYR A 115 6.96 12.66 18.52
C TYR A 115 7.03 14.10 19.02
N MET A 116 6.82 14.29 20.32
CA MET A 116 6.74 15.62 20.93
C MET A 116 5.75 16.54 20.20
N SER A 117 6.12 17.80 19.92
CA SER A 117 5.23 18.80 19.33
C SER A 117 5.06 18.68 17.82
N SER A 118 6.12 18.36 17.08
CA SER A 118 6.10 18.35 15.61
C SER A 118 6.96 17.28 14.93
N PRO A 119 8.11 16.82 15.49
CA PRO A 119 8.87 15.73 14.89
C PRO A 119 8.06 14.44 14.74
N CYS A 120 8.56 13.52 13.92
CA CYS A 120 7.92 12.21 13.76
C CYS A 120 8.92 11.05 13.74
N HIS A 121 8.39 9.87 14.05
CA HIS A 121 9.04 8.58 13.79
C HIS A 121 8.36 7.93 12.60
N ASN A 122 9.14 7.57 11.59
CA ASN A 122 8.64 6.89 10.40
C ASN A 122 9.21 5.48 10.36
N GLU A 123 8.36 4.53 10.01
CA GLU A 123 8.76 3.16 9.74
C GLU A 123 8.08 2.65 8.48
N MET A 124 8.85 1.93 7.67
CA MET A 124 8.40 1.38 6.41
C MET A 124 8.91 -0.05 6.28
N ILE A 125 8.04 -0.94 5.81
CA ILE A 125 8.36 -2.34 5.57
C ILE A 125 7.89 -2.67 4.15
N PRO A 126 8.80 -2.62 3.16
CA PRO A 126 8.52 -3.18 1.87
C PRO A 126 8.72 -4.70 1.88
N THR A 127 7.89 -5.38 1.11
CA THR A 127 7.89 -6.84 0.96
C THR A 127 7.88 -7.22 -0.51
N GLU A 128 8.57 -8.30 -0.82
CA GLU A 128 8.52 -8.91 -2.14
C GLU A 128 7.16 -9.58 -2.28
N LYS A 129 6.35 -9.15 -3.25
CA LYS A 129 5.06 -9.81 -3.49
C LYS A 129 5.33 -11.22 -4.00
N ALA A 130 4.91 -12.21 -3.21
CA ALA A 130 4.81 -13.57 -3.71
C ALA A 130 3.82 -13.58 -4.89
N GLN A 131 4.17 -14.28 -5.97
CA GLN A 131 3.20 -14.66 -6.98
C GLN A 131 2.02 -15.33 -6.27
N ILE A 132 0.79 -14.98 -6.65
CA ILE A 132 -0.43 -15.50 -6.04
C ILE A 132 -0.39 -17.02 -6.20
N VAL A 133 0.00 -17.73 -5.15
CA VAL A 133 -0.21 -19.17 -5.05
C VAL A 133 -1.70 -19.30 -4.77
N SER A 134 -2.49 -19.67 -5.78
CA SER A 134 -3.87 -20.07 -5.53
C SER A 134 -3.83 -21.20 -4.51
N LYS A 135 -4.32 -20.94 -3.29
CA LYS A 135 -4.69 -22.03 -2.41
C LYS A 135 -5.64 -22.92 -3.22
N PRO A 136 -5.41 -24.24 -3.31
CA PRO A 136 -6.42 -25.10 -3.90
C PRO A 136 -7.71 -24.86 -3.13
N GLU A 137 -8.76 -24.43 -3.82
CA GLU A 137 -10.09 -24.37 -3.22
C GLU A 137 -10.41 -25.79 -2.78
N GLU A 138 -10.63 -26.00 -1.47
CA GLU A 138 -11.28 -27.23 -1.03
C GLU A 138 -12.66 -27.23 -1.68
N GLU A 139 -12.88 -28.14 -2.64
CA GLU A 139 -14.21 -28.35 -3.22
C GLU A 139 -15.16 -28.78 -2.11
N VAL A 140 -15.82 -27.82 -1.48
CA VAL A 140 -17.00 -28.09 -0.64
C VAL A 140 -18.11 -28.48 -1.60
N SER A 141 -18.18 -29.77 -1.91
CA SER A 141 -19.30 -30.40 -2.61
C SER A 141 -20.60 -30.09 -1.87
N GLN A 142 -21.31 -29.06 -2.32
CA GLN A 142 -22.67 -28.79 -1.88
C GLN A 142 -23.56 -29.92 -2.41
N LYS A 143 -23.69 -31.01 -1.64
CA LYS A 143 -24.72 -32.03 -1.90
C LYS A 143 -26.08 -31.35 -1.78
N LYS A 144 -26.68 -30.99 -2.92
CA LYS A 144 -28.08 -30.56 -2.97
C LYS A 144 -28.95 -31.72 -2.49
N ASN A 145 -29.64 -31.55 -1.37
CA ASN A 145 -30.62 -32.50 -0.85
C ASN A 145 -31.84 -32.54 -1.78
N ILE A 146 -31.74 -33.32 -2.85
CA ILE A 146 -32.83 -33.58 -3.77
C ILE A 146 -33.70 -34.69 -3.16
N SER A 147 -35.00 -34.40 -3.00
CA SER A 147 -35.99 -35.39 -2.53
C SER A 147 -35.96 -36.66 -3.40
N GLN A 148 -36.05 -37.84 -2.76
CA GLN A 148 -36.05 -39.14 -3.43
C GLN A 148 -37.10 -39.24 -4.55
N LYS A 149 -38.23 -38.52 -4.42
CA LYS A 149 -39.28 -38.45 -5.47
C LYS A 149 -38.78 -37.75 -6.73
N LYS A 150 -38.00 -36.67 -6.60
CA LYS A 150 -37.45 -35.92 -7.73
C LYS A 150 -36.35 -36.72 -8.44
N LEU A 151 -35.55 -37.47 -7.68
CA LEU A 151 -34.54 -38.36 -8.23
C LEU A 151 -35.16 -39.51 -9.05
N LYS A 152 -36.24 -40.13 -8.56
CA LYS A 152 -36.98 -41.17 -9.30
C LYS A 152 -37.60 -40.64 -10.58
N LYS A 153 -38.19 -39.43 -10.54
CA LYS A 153 -38.81 -38.83 -11.73
C LYS A 153 -37.79 -38.50 -12.81
N GLN A 154 -36.62 -37.98 -12.43
CA GLN A 154 -35.51 -37.71 -13.37
C GLN A 154 -34.94 -39.00 -13.99
N LYS A 155 -34.85 -40.09 -13.21
CA LYS A 155 -34.41 -41.39 -13.73
C LYS A 155 -35.41 -42.00 -14.73
N LEU A 156 -36.71 -41.82 -14.50
CA LEU A 156 -37.76 -42.26 -15.42
C LEU A 156 -37.72 -41.50 -16.74
N THR A 157 -37.57 -40.18 -16.70
CA THR A 157 -37.48 -39.35 -17.91
C THR A 157 -36.17 -39.51 -18.69
N ALA A 158 -35.14 -40.13 -18.09
CA ALA A 158 -33.86 -40.42 -18.74
C ALA A 158 -33.80 -41.85 -19.31
N TRP A 159 -34.87 -42.62 -19.16
CA TRP A 159 -35.02 -43.99 -19.67
C TRP A 159 -36.00 -44.08 -20.84
N GLU A 160 -36.62 -42.96 -21.23
CA GLU A 160 -37.26 -42.75 -22.53
C GLU A 160 -36.24 -42.17 -23.51
#